data_AF-A0A0E3NT98-F1
#
_entry.id   AF-A0A0E3NT98-F1
#
_cell.length_a   1.000
_cell.length_b   1.000
_cell.length_c   1.000
_cell.angle_alpha   90.00
_cell.angle_beta   90.00
_cell.angle_gamma   90.00
#
_symmetry.space_group_name_H-M   'P 1'
#
loop_
_entity.id
_entity.type
_entity.pdbx_description
1 polymer ?
#
loop_
_entity_poly.entity_id
_entity_poly.type
_entity_poly.pdbx_seq_one_letter_code
_entity_poly.pdbx_strand_id
1 'polypeptide(L)'
;MIRKNVSLDEVHLQKLQPLLDKNGGNLSAAVREVIDLIIPDPESHGTFEELTGKKKYSEVREQLIQSGECVMMNQRAMKWLVKSSAGKLMDEDVVLELLNPYLLTTVSELKEFLNTSSKSMGWKIEVSCSFKEEVEPESFTMDFVGGDRDFRDFVVEAVCIFLACGLNFDVEAVHRKSNSITIYLRSFFRHGMQDKAPGVRKYFGSKDVLYREIERKPAFWVTLADLYKKFDYQRVNLDKDFFEALVAGKLPDMTKYFEIKAGRSLHEIPLSELLPLFKYLVVASQLVSDVEIYAEKGKECIKIRHEYSDEGVVLKLIQMFSNLFEAGLHKFSVSSVSKLIIFDFSLPDTSIRDAVKVSPGLDF
;
A
#
# COMPACT_ATOMS: atom_id res chain seq x y z
N MET A 1 0.28 -62.51 -16.69
CA MET A 1 0.75 -61.89 -17.95
C MET A 1 -0.46 -61.66 -18.85
N ILE A 2 -0.75 -60.42 -19.24
CA ILE A 2 -1.89 -60.09 -20.11
C ILE A 2 -1.33 -59.74 -21.49
N ARG A 3 -1.80 -60.44 -22.53
CA ARG A 3 -1.44 -60.15 -23.92
C ARG A 3 -2.47 -59.20 -24.52
N LYS A 4 -2.03 -58.04 -25.00
CA LYS A 4 -2.84 -57.08 -25.76
C LYS A 4 -2.21 -56.90 -27.14
N ASN A 5 -3.04 -56.86 -28.17
CA ASN A 5 -2.59 -56.58 -29.54
C ASN A 5 -2.93 -55.12 -29.84
N VAL A 6 -1.98 -54.38 -30.41
CA VAL A 6 -2.11 -52.97 -30.79
C VAL A 6 -1.62 -52.83 -32.21
N SER A 7 -2.37 -52.10 -33.04
CA SER A 7 -1.95 -51.74 -34.39
C SER A 7 -1.32 -50.35 -34.37
N LEU A 8 -0.14 -50.22 -34.97
CA LEU A 8 0.59 -48.97 -35.12
C LEU A 8 0.96 -48.81 -36.59
N ASP A 9 0.92 -47.58 -37.09
CA ASP A 9 1.47 -47.29 -38.41
C ASP A 9 3.00 -47.21 -38.38
N GLU A 10 3.61 -47.29 -39.57
CA GLU A 10 5.07 -47.28 -39.73
C GLU A 10 5.71 -45.99 -39.20
N VAL A 11 5.00 -44.86 -39.30
CA VAL A 11 5.49 -43.55 -38.87
C VAL A 11 5.61 -43.49 -37.34
N HIS A 12 4.67 -44.07 -36.61
CA HIS A 12 4.72 -44.17 -35.16
C HIS A 12 5.72 -45.23 -34.68
N LEU A 13 5.94 -46.31 -35.45
CA LEU A 13 7.01 -47.27 -35.19
C LEU A 13 8.40 -46.65 -35.30
N GLN A 14 8.64 -45.82 -36.32
CA GLN A 14 9.92 -45.10 -36.49
C GLN A 14 10.23 -44.17 -35.31
N LYS A 15 9.21 -43.54 -34.72
CA LYS A 15 9.38 -42.70 -33.50
C LYS A 15 9.85 -43.51 -32.28
N LEU A 16 9.54 -44.81 -32.24
CA LEU A 16 9.94 -45.72 -31.18
C LEU A 16 11.31 -46.38 -31.42
N GLN A 17 11.94 -46.17 -32.59
CA GLN A 17 13.19 -46.81 -32.97
C GLN A 17 14.32 -46.65 -31.93
N PRO A 18 14.55 -45.47 -31.32
CA PRO A 18 15.61 -45.32 -30.31
C PRO A 18 15.39 -46.21 -29.07
N LEU A 19 14.12 -46.42 -28.68
CA LEU A 19 13.76 -47.25 -27.53
C LEU A 19 13.72 -48.74 -27.90
N LEU A 20 13.37 -49.06 -29.14
CA LEU A 20 13.50 -50.40 -29.70
C LEU A 20 14.97 -50.84 -29.69
N ASP A 21 15.87 -50.00 -30.16
CA ASP A 21 17.31 -50.29 -30.19
C ASP A 21 17.86 -50.46 -28.77
N LYS A 22 17.45 -49.60 -27.83
CA LYS A 22 17.79 -49.70 -26.40
C LYS A 22 17.32 -51.01 -25.76
N ASN A 23 16.17 -51.53 -26.19
CA ASN A 23 15.56 -52.76 -25.66
C ASN A 23 15.82 -54.00 -26.54
N GLY A 24 16.85 -53.97 -27.39
CA GLY A 24 17.24 -55.13 -28.21
C GLY A 24 16.17 -55.59 -29.20
N GLY A 25 15.41 -54.65 -29.75
CA GLY A 25 14.31 -54.89 -30.70
C GLY A 25 12.99 -55.33 -30.05
N ASN A 26 12.88 -55.35 -28.71
CA ASN A 26 11.66 -55.74 -28.03
C ASN A 26 10.64 -54.59 -27.96
N LEU A 27 9.68 -54.58 -28.88
CA LEU A 27 8.62 -53.57 -28.94
C LEU A 27 7.77 -53.52 -27.67
N SER A 28 7.50 -54.65 -27.04
CA SER A 28 6.72 -54.66 -25.79
C SER A 28 7.47 -54.04 -24.61
N ALA A 29 8.79 -54.20 -24.55
CA ALA A 29 9.62 -53.56 -23.54
C ALA A 29 9.72 -52.05 -23.81
N ALA A 30 9.97 -51.66 -25.06
CA ALA A 30 10.00 -50.26 -25.47
C ALA A 30 8.67 -49.53 -25.16
N VAL A 31 7.53 -50.16 -25.47
CA VAL A 31 6.20 -49.58 -25.18
C VAL A 31 5.93 -49.50 -23.68
N ARG A 32 6.35 -50.49 -22.87
CA ARG A 32 6.23 -50.40 -21.41
C ARG A 32 7.09 -49.29 -20.84
N GLU A 33 8.32 -49.14 -21.32
CA GLU A 33 9.21 -48.05 -20.89
C GLU A 33 8.61 -46.68 -21.24
N VAL A 34 7.99 -46.54 -22.42
CA VAL A 34 7.23 -45.31 -22.77
C VAL A 34 6.06 -45.08 -21.81
N ILE A 35 5.30 -46.13 -21.50
CA ILE A 35 4.16 -46.03 -20.57
C ILE A 35 4.66 -45.63 -19.17
N ASP A 36 5.75 -46.22 -18.68
CA ASP A 36 6.35 -45.94 -17.37
C ASP A 36 6.96 -44.52 -17.31
N LEU A 37 7.50 -44.02 -18.43
CA LEU A 37 8.00 -42.64 -18.56
C LEU A 37 6.88 -41.59 -18.64
N ILE A 38 5.69 -41.98 -19.10
CA ILE A 38 4.54 -41.10 -19.30
C ILE A 38 3.60 -41.12 -18.09
N ILE A 39 3.50 -42.23 -17.36
CA ILE A 39 2.65 -42.39 -16.18
C ILE A 39 3.51 -42.40 -14.91
N PRO A 40 3.83 -41.24 -14.32
CA PRO A 40 4.30 -41.21 -12.95
C PRO A 40 3.10 -41.44 -12.02
N ASP A 41 3.14 -42.58 -11.34
CA ASP A 41 2.28 -42.98 -10.21
C ASP A 41 0.76 -43.12 -10.51
N PRO A 42 0.18 -44.33 -10.38
CA PRO A 42 -1.26 -44.58 -10.57
C PRO A 42 -2.17 -43.81 -9.61
N GLU A 43 -1.62 -43.21 -8.55
CA GLU A 43 -2.38 -42.41 -7.58
C GLU A 43 -2.66 -40.97 -8.04
N SER A 44 -2.08 -40.52 -9.17
CA SER A 44 -2.39 -39.21 -9.75
C SER A 44 -3.55 -39.28 -10.74
N HIS A 45 -4.78 -39.11 -10.22
CA HIS A 45 -6.00 -38.98 -11.02
C HIS A 45 -6.03 -37.65 -11.82
N GLY A 46 -5.20 -37.52 -12.86
CA GLY A 46 -5.21 -36.40 -13.80
C GLY A 46 -5.32 -36.87 -15.24
N THR A 47 -6.05 -36.12 -16.07
CA THR A 47 -6.22 -36.41 -17.50
C THR A 47 -4.86 -36.29 -18.24
N PHE A 48 -4.65 -37.02 -19.34
CA PHE A 48 -3.38 -36.99 -20.11
C PHE A 48 -2.95 -35.57 -20.55
N GLU A 49 -3.92 -34.69 -20.81
CA GLU A 49 -3.71 -33.27 -21.12
C GLU A 49 -3.17 -32.46 -19.92
N GLU A 50 -3.57 -32.82 -18.69
CA GLU A 50 -3.04 -32.19 -17.47
C GLU A 50 -1.61 -32.62 -17.16
N LEU A 51 -1.27 -33.88 -17.47
CA LEU A 51 0.08 -34.43 -17.29
C LEU A 51 1.08 -33.85 -18.30
N THR A 52 0.68 -33.72 -19.57
CA THR A 52 1.49 -33.08 -20.62
C THR A 52 1.65 -31.58 -20.38
N GLY A 53 0.60 -30.90 -19.92
CA GLY A 53 0.68 -29.51 -19.46
C GLY A 53 1.66 -29.34 -18.30
N LYS A 54 1.54 -30.16 -17.24
CA LYS A 54 2.44 -30.11 -16.06
C LYS A 54 3.91 -30.32 -16.42
N LYS A 55 4.23 -31.28 -17.31
CA LYS A 55 5.62 -31.47 -17.80
C LYS A 55 6.13 -30.22 -18.52
N LYS A 56 5.34 -29.64 -19.43
CA LYS A 56 5.72 -28.43 -20.18
C LYS A 56 6.00 -27.23 -19.25
N TYR A 57 5.19 -27.03 -18.21
CA TYR A 57 5.43 -25.94 -17.26
C TYR A 57 6.63 -26.19 -16.34
N SER A 58 6.86 -27.44 -15.96
CA SER A 58 8.06 -27.82 -15.21
C SER A 58 9.33 -27.52 -16.02
N GLU A 59 9.34 -27.83 -17.31
CA GLU A 59 10.46 -27.54 -18.21
C GLU A 59 10.70 -26.03 -18.35
N VAL A 60 9.65 -25.22 -18.52
CA VAL A 60 9.76 -23.75 -18.59
C VAL A 60 10.33 -23.19 -17.29
N ARG A 61 9.87 -23.66 -16.13
CA ARG A 61 10.38 -23.21 -14.83
C ARG A 61 11.87 -23.54 -14.66
N GLU A 62 12.28 -24.75 -15.02
CA GLU A 62 13.69 -25.16 -14.96
C GLU A 62 14.55 -24.34 -15.93
N GLN A 63 14.06 -24.04 -17.14
CA GLN A 63 14.76 -23.17 -18.09
C GLN A 63 14.96 -21.75 -17.55
N LEU A 64 13.94 -21.16 -16.91
CA LEU A 64 14.05 -19.82 -16.30
C LEU A 64 15.06 -19.80 -15.13
N ILE A 65 15.17 -20.90 -14.38
CA ILE A 65 16.18 -21.02 -13.32
C ILE A 65 17.57 -21.17 -13.92
N GLN A 66 17.72 -21.94 -15.00
CA GLN A 66 18.99 -22.16 -15.69
C GLN A 66 19.49 -20.91 -16.44
N SER A 67 18.58 -20.10 -17.01
CA SER A 67 18.92 -18.84 -17.67
C SER A 67 19.33 -17.74 -16.70
N GLY A 68 19.07 -17.91 -15.40
CA GLY A 68 19.31 -16.91 -14.36
C GLY A 68 18.22 -15.84 -14.26
N GLU A 69 17.14 -15.94 -15.05
CA GLU A 69 15.99 -15.04 -14.98
C GLU A 69 15.14 -15.26 -13.71
N CYS A 70 15.15 -16.49 -13.17
CA CYS A 70 14.48 -16.84 -11.92
C CYS A 70 15.45 -17.43 -10.89
N VAL A 71 15.22 -17.13 -9.61
CA VAL A 71 15.98 -17.72 -8.51
C VAL A 71 15.06 -18.60 -7.67
N MET A 72 15.54 -19.78 -7.30
CA MET A 72 14.83 -20.64 -6.36
C MET A 72 14.92 -20.06 -4.95
N MET A 73 13.79 -19.72 -4.35
CA MET A 73 13.71 -19.17 -3.00
C MET A 73 12.76 -19.99 -2.12
N ASN A 74 13.09 -20.09 -0.84
CA ASN A 74 12.17 -20.65 0.15
C ASN A 74 10.88 -19.83 0.24
N GLN A 75 9.72 -20.48 0.23
CA GLN A 75 8.41 -19.81 0.25
C GLN A 75 8.22 -18.88 1.46
N ARG A 76 8.76 -19.23 2.64
CA ARG A 76 8.68 -18.38 3.83
C ARG A 76 9.51 -17.11 3.68
N ALA A 77 10.68 -17.21 3.05
CA ALA A 77 11.53 -16.05 2.76
C ALA A 77 10.84 -15.12 1.76
N MET A 78 10.27 -15.66 0.68
CA MET A 78 9.51 -14.88 -0.30
C MET A 78 8.33 -14.16 0.35
N LYS A 79 7.55 -14.88 1.17
CA LYS A 79 6.42 -14.29 1.90
C LYS A 79 6.86 -13.18 2.85
N TRP A 80 8.00 -13.33 3.52
CA TRP A 80 8.57 -12.30 4.38
C TRP A 80 8.99 -11.06 3.58
N LEU A 81 9.63 -11.22 2.42
CA LEU A 81 10.01 -10.10 1.54
C LEU A 81 8.79 -9.30 1.08
N VAL A 82 7.78 -10.00 0.56
CA VAL A 82 6.53 -9.36 0.09
C VAL A 82 5.81 -8.61 1.21
N LYS A 83 5.75 -9.19 2.41
CA LYS A 83 5.17 -8.50 3.57
C LYS A 83 5.98 -7.28 4.00
N SER A 84 7.31 -7.35 3.86
CA SER A 84 8.20 -6.27 4.28
C SER A 84 8.17 -5.08 3.32
N SER A 85 7.87 -5.31 2.04
CA SER A 85 7.68 -4.26 1.05
C SER A 85 6.27 -3.66 1.04
N ALA A 86 5.32 -4.22 1.78
CA ALA A 86 3.92 -3.79 1.76
C ALA A 86 3.76 -2.29 2.08
N GLY A 87 3.15 -1.56 1.15
CA GLY A 87 2.89 -0.12 1.25
C GLY A 87 3.96 0.75 0.61
N LYS A 88 5.11 0.19 0.19
CA LYS A 88 6.11 0.84 -0.66
C LYS A 88 5.80 0.49 -2.10
N LEU A 89 5.62 1.50 -2.95
CA LEU A 89 5.38 1.23 -4.37
C LEU A 89 6.66 0.74 -5.04
N MET A 90 6.54 -0.30 -5.86
CA MET A 90 7.61 -0.68 -6.79
C MET A 90 7.96 0.49 -7.72
N ASP A 91 9.24 0.57 -8.09
CA ASP A 91 9.69 1.54 -9.07
C ASP A 91 9.20 1.15 -10.47
N GLU A 92 8.83 2.16 -11.27
CA GLU A 92 8.23 1.96 -12.59
C GLU A 92 9.16 1.11 -13.48
N ASP A 93 10.47 1.37 -13.47
CA ASP A 93 11.45 0.61 -14.25
C ASP A 93 11.45 -0.89 -13.93
N VAL A 94 11.37 -1.24 -12.63
CA VAL A 94 11.29 -2.65 -12.19
C VAL A 94 10.00 -3.30 -12.68
N VAL A 95 8.88 -2.56 -12.65
CA VAL A 95 7.59 -3.07 -13.15
C VAL A 95 7.64 -3.26 -14.65
N LEU A 96 8.27 -2.35 -15.41
CA LEU A 96 8.40 -2.45 -16.87
C LEU A 96 9.36 -3.57 -17.30
N GLU A 97 10.36 -3.91 -16.47
CA GLU A 97 11.18 -5.11 -16.66
C GLU A 97 10.38 -6.40 -16.42
N LEU A 98 9.50 -6.42 -15.41
CA LEU A 98 8.64 -7.57 -15.10
C LEU A 98 7.48 -7.74 -16.10
N LEU A 99 6.93 -6.63 -16.57
CA LEU A 99 5.78 -6.54 -17.46
C LEU A 99 6.17 -5.68 -18.66
N ASN A 100 6.63 -6.34 -19.73
CA ASN A 100 7.22 -5.66 -20.88
C ASN A 100 6.14 -4.91 -21.70
N PRO A 101 6.17 -3.57 -21.77
CA PRO A 101 5.16 -2.78 -22.48
C PRO A 101 5.18 -2.97 -24.01
N TYR A 102 6.30 -3.44 -24.58
CA TYR A 102 6.40 -3.75 -26.00
C TYR A 102 5.73 -5.07 -26.37
N LEU A 103 5.54 -5.97 -25.41
CA LEU A 103 4.87 -7.26 -25.58
C LEU A 103 3.42 -7.23 -25.10
N LEU A 104 3.12 -6.38 -24.12
CA LEU A 104 1.84 -6.31 -23.43
C LEU A 104 1.15 -4.99 -23.75
N THR A 105 0.70 -4.85 -24.99
CA THR A 105 0.07 -3.62 -25.52
C THR A 105 -1.43 -3.56 -25.26
N THR A 106 -2.05 -4.67 -24.87
CA THR A 106 -3.47 -4.75 -24.57
C THR A 106 -3.75 -5.41 -23.22
N VAL A 107 -4.91 -5.10 -22.64
CA VAL A 107 -5.38 -5.75 -21.40
C VAL A 107 -5.55 -7.25 -21.57
N SER A 108 -5.93 -7.71 -22.77
CA SER A 108 -6.08 -9.13 -23.09
C SER A 108 -4.73 -9.86 -23.09
N GLU A 109 -3.70 -9.29 -23.73
CA GLU A 109 -2.33 -9.82 -23.70
C GLU A 109 -1.80 -9.89 -22.26
N LEU A 110 -2.03 -8.84 -21.47
CA LEU A 110 -1.66 -8.81 -20.05
C LEU A 110 -2.35 -9.93 -19.25
N LYS A 111 -3.66 -10.13 -19.45
CA LYS A 111 -4.42 -11.21 -18.79
C LYS A 111 -3.85 -12.60 -19.14
N GLU A 112 -3.58 -12.85 -20.41
CA GLU A 112 -3.04 -14.12 -20.87
C GLU A 112 -1.64 -14.38 -20.32
N PHE A 113 -0.79 -13.35 -20.34
CA PHE A 113 0.53 -13.39 -19.73
C PHE A 113 0.45 -13.72 -18.24
N LEU A 114 -0.37 -13.01 -17.46
CA LEU A 114 -0.50 -13.22 -16.02
C LEU A 114 -0.98 -14.64 -15.68
N ASN A 115 -1.96 -15.17 -16.41
CA ASN A 115 -2.44 -16.53 -16.20
C ASN A 115 -1.39 -17.60 -16.58
N THR A 116 -0.61 -17.35 -17.63
CA THR A 116 0.46 -18.26 -18.07
C THR A 116 1.62 -18.25 -17.06
N SER A 117 2.04 -17.06 -16.62
CA SER A 117 3.05 -16.87 -15.58
C SER A 117 2.62 -17.47 -14.25
N SER A 118 1.36 -17.26 -13.84
CA SER A 118 0.81 -17.85 -12.61
C SER A 118 0.82 -19.38 -12.62
N LYS A 119 0.51 -20.00 -13.75
CA LYS A 119 0.56 -21.46 -13.93
C LYS A 119 1.99 -21.99 -13.92
N SER A 120 2.91 -21.35 -14.65
CA SER A 120 4.32 -21.78 -14.76
C SER A 120 5.08 -21.59 -13.45
N MET A 121 4.82 -20.50 -12.74
CA MET A 121 5.50 -20.16 -11.48
C MET A 121 4.78 -20.71 -10.23
N GLY A 122 3.62 -21.35 -10.40
CA GLY A 122 2.89 -22.01 -9.31
C GLY A 122 2.22 -21.04 -8.33
N TRP A 123 1.92 -19.83 -8.75
CA TRP A 123 1.29 -18.78 -7.92
C TRP A 123 -0.14 -19.11 -7.54
N LYS A 124 -0.83 -19.91 -8.38
CA LYS A 124 -2.24 -20.31 -8.19
C LYS A 124 -3.19 -19.11 -8.13
N ILE A 125 -2.85 -18.03 -8.82
CA ILE A 125 -3.69 -16.84 -9.01
C ILE A 125 -4.32 -16.91 -10.39
N GLU A 126 -5.64 -16.87 -10.46
CA GLU A 126 -6.38 -16.74 -11.70
C GLU A 126 -6.76 -15.28 -11.92
N VAL A 127 -6.56 -14.79 -13.15
CA VAL A 127 -6.86 -13.41 -13.53
C VAL A 127 -7.97 -13.38 -14.58
N SER A 128 -9.04 -12.65 -14.30
CA SER A 128 -10.12 -12.39 -15.25
C SER A 128 -10.36 -10.89 -15.41
N CYS A 129 -10.80 -10.49 -16.61
CA CYS A 129 -11.16 -9.11 -16.91
C CYS A 129 -12.62 -9.05 -17.33
N SER A 130 -13.36 -8.04 -16.87
CA SER A 130 -14.69 -7.74 -17.40
C SER A 130 -14.75 -6.29 -17.88
N PHE A 131 -15.19 -6.13 -19.13
CA PHE A 131 -15.28 -4.85 -19.83
C PHE A 131 -16.75 -4.42 -19.85
N LYS A 132 -17.01 -3.13 -19.61
CA LYS A 132 -18.37 -2.59 -19.74
C LYS A 132 -18.74 -2.29 -21.18
N GLU A 133 -17.75 -2.07 -22.04
CA GLU A 133 -17.88 -1.61 -23.43
C GLU A 133 -17.10 -2.52 -24.39
N GLU A 134 -17.57 -2.67 -25.63
CA GLU A 134 -17.05 -3.65 -26.60
C GLU A 134 -15.85 -3.15 -27.44
N VAL A 135 -15.62 -1.84 -27.56
CA VAL A 135 -14.71 -1.29 -28.59
C VAL A 135 -13.46 -0.62 -28.02
N GLU A 136 -13.58 0.23 -26.99
CA GLU A 136 -12.46 0.70 -26.15
C GLU A 136 -12.99 0.97 -24.75
N PRO A 137 -12.56 0.23 -23.71
CA PRO A 137 -13.16 0.38 -22.38
C PRO A 137 -12.67 1.67 -21.72
N GLU A 138 -13.55 2.65 -21.52
CA GLU A 138 -13.25 3.79 -20.64
C GLU A 138 -13.04 3.34 -19.18
N SER A 139 -13.68 2.22 -18.83
CA SER A 139 -13.50 1.55 -17.55
C SER A 139 -13.65 0.04 -17.70
N PHE A 140 -12.92 -0.70 -16.88
CA PHE A 140 -13.04 -2.15 -16.79
C PHE A 140 -12.66 -2.62 -15.40
N THR A 141 -12.90 -3.90 -15.14
CA THR A 141 -12.49 -4.51 -13.87
C THR A 141 -11.58 -5.69 -14.11
N MET A 142 -10.67 -5.89 -13.17
CA MET A 142 -9.82 -7.08 -13.11
C MET A 142 -10.02 -7.79 -11.78
N ASP A 143 -10.25 -9.08 -11.84
CA ASP A 143 -10.38 -9.96 -10.69
C ASP A 143 -9.15 -10.86 -10.61
N PHE A 144 -8.58 -10.94 -9.40
CA PHE A 144 -7.48 -11.82 -9.05
C PHE A 144 -7.99 -12.79 -7.99
N VAL A 145 -8.05 -14.08 -8.29
CA VAL A 145 -8.68 -15.09 -7.43
C VAL A 145 -7.69 -16.20 -7.10
N GLY A 146 -7.68 -16.66 -5.85
CA GLY A 146 -6.80 -17.74 -5.40
C GLY A 146 -5.42 -17.27 -4.96
N GLY A 147 -4.52 -18.23 -4.75
CA GLY A 147 -3.14 -17.99 -4.32
C GLY A 147 -3.00 -17.46 -2.88
N ASP A 148 -1.76 -17.14 -2.51
CA ASP A 148 -1.46 -16.50 -1.23
C ASP A 148 -1.90 -15.03 -1.25
N ARG A 149 -2.52 -14.55 -0.15
CA ARG A 149 -3.04 -13.18 -0.06
C ARG A 149 -1.96 -12.11 -0.27
N ASP A 150 -0.84 -12.25 0.42
CA ASP A 150 0.22 -11.22 0.41
C ASP A 150 0.84 -11.16 -0.99
N PHE A 151 1.06 -12.33 -1.59
CA PHE A 151 1.56 -12.43 -2.95
C PHE A 151 0.55 -11.90 -3.99
N ARG A 152 -0.75 -12.10 -3.78
CA ARG A 152 -1.80 -11.55 -4.63
C ARG A 152 -1.82 -10.02 -4.58
N ASP A 153 -1.71 -9.42 -3.40
CA ASP A 153 -1.59 -7.95 -3.26
C ASP A 153 -0.34 -7.43 -4.00
N PHE A 154 0.79 -8.15 -3.95
CA PHE A 154 2.02 -7.80 -4.67
C PHE A 154 1.86 -7.83 -6.20
N VAL A 155 1.29 -8.90 -6.76
CA VAL A 155 1.03 -9.01 -8.21
C VAL A 155 0.06 -7.92 -8.67
N VAL A 156 -1.00 -7.68 -7.89
CA VAL A 156 -1.99 -6.65 -8.17
C VAL A 156 -1.35 -5.26 -8.23
N GLU A 157 -0.46 -4.93 -7.30
CA GLU A 157 0.28 -3.66 -7.32
C GLU A 157 1.10 -3.52 -8.61
N ALA A 158 1.87 -4.55 -9.00
CA ALA A 158 2.65 -4.54 -10.24
C ALA A 158 1.79 -4.28 -11.46
N VAL A 159 0.65 -4.97 -11.54
CA VAL A 159 -0.30 -4.81 -12.65
C VAL A 159 -0.88 -3.41 -12.67
N CYS A 160 -1.27 -2.84 -11.53
CA CYS A 160 -1.81 -1.49 -11.47
C CYS A 160 -0.78 -0.42 -11.88
N ILE A 161 0.48 -0.57 -11.47
CA ILE A 161 1.56 0.33 -11.90
C ILE A 161 1.77 0.22 -13.41
N PHE A 162 1.82 -1.00 -13.93
CA PHE A 162 1.97 -1.26 -15.37
C PHE A 162 0.82 -0.66 -16.17
N LEU A 163 -0.43 -0.86 -15.75
CA LEU A 163 -1.61 -0.31 -16.40
C LEU A 163 -1.59 1.22 -16.44
N ALA A 164 -1.16 1.85 -15.35
CA ALA A 164 -1.06 3.29 -15.28
C ALA A 164 0.04 3.86 -16.19
N CYS A 165 1.15 3.15 -16.35
CA CYS A 165 2.30 3.63 -17.12
C CYS A 165 2.24 3.25 -18.61
N GLY A 166 1.78 2.04 -18.91
CA GLY A 166 1.78 1.45 -20.25
C GLY A 166 0.46 1.58 -20.99
N LEU A 167 -0.68 1.54 -20.28
CA LEU A 167 -2.01 1.46 -20.90
C LEU A 167 -2.97 2.61 -20.51
N ASN A 168 -2.47 3.63 -19.79
CA ASN A 168 -3.24 4.82 -19.39
C ASN A 168 -4.50 4.51 -18.55
N PHE A 169 -4.44 3.51 -17.67
CA PHE A 169 -5.52 3.19 -16.72
C PHE A 169 -5.08 3.37 -15.28
N ASP A 170 -5.84 4.12 -14.49
CA ASP A 170 -5.61 4.30 -13.06
C ASP A 170 -6.71 3.63 -12.23
N VAL A 171 -6.38 3.38 -10.96
CA VAL A 171 -7.20 2.63 -10.01
C VAL A 171 -8.26 3.54 -9.41
N GLU A 172 -9.52 3.28 -9.73
CA GLU A 172 -10.65 3.98 -9.14
C GLU A 172 -10.99 3.41 -7.76
N ALA A 173 -11.04 2.08 -7.65
CA ALA A 173 -11.37 1.38 -6.41
C ALA A 173 -10.73 -0.01 -6.35
N VAL A 174 -10.51 -0.49 -5.12
CA VAL A 174 -10.02 -1.85 -4.86
C VAL A 174 -10.90 -2.50 -3.82
N HIS A 175 -11.46 -3.66 -4.15
CA HIS A 175 -12.26 -4.47 -3.24
C HIS A 175 -11.51 -5.76 -2.89
N ARG A 176 -11.20 -5.95 -1.60
CA ARG A 176 -10.43 -7.10 -1.10
C ARG A 176 -11.34 -8.05 -0.35
N LYS A 177 -11.34 -9.33 -0.76
CA LYS A 177 -11.96 -10.46 -0.07
C LYS A 177 -10.87 -11.46 0.34
N SER A 178 -11.21 -12.42 1.19
CA SER A 178 -10.26 -13.41 1.71
C SER A 178 -9.49 -14.14 0.60
N ASN A 179 -10.20 -14.51 -0.48
CA ASN A 179 -9.63 -15.26 -1.60
C ASN A 179 -9.60 -14.50 -2.94
N SER A 180 -9.93 -13.21 -2.94
CA SER A 180 -9.90 -12.43 -4.19
C SER A 180 -9.61 -10.95 -3.98
N ILE A 181 -9.10 -10.30 -5.02
CA ILE A 181 -8.99 -8.84 -5.14
C ILE A 181 -9.62 -8.43 -6.45
N THR A 182 -10.58 -7.52 -6.38
CA THR A 182 -11.22 -6.91 -7.55
C THR A 182 -10.75 -5.47 -7.65
N ILE A 183 -10.31 -5.08 -8.85
CA ILE A 183 -9.79 -3.75 -9.15
C ILE A 183 -10.74 -3.11 -10.14
N TYR A 184 -11.14 -1.88 -9.85
CA TYR A 184 -11.92 -1.03 -10.75
C TYR A 184 -10.97 -0.02 -11.36
N LEU A 185 -10.88 -0.02 -12.69
CA LEU A 185 -9.94 0.76 -13.47
C LEU A 185 -10.71 1.74 -14.34
N ARG A 186 -10.15 2.94 -14.49
CA ARG A 186 -10.69 4.00 -15.34
C ARG A 186 -9.58 4.60 -16.18
N SER A 187 -9.93 5.07 -17.37
CA SER A 187 -9.01 5.81 -18.23
C SER A 187 -8.45 7.02 -17.47
N PHE A 188 -7.15 7.24 -17.62
CA PHE A 188 -6.39 8.28 -16.94
C PHE A 188 -5.36 8.86 -17.90
N PHE A 189 -5.39 10.18 -18.07
CA PHE A 189 -4.39 10.87 -18.88
C PHE A 189 -3.25 11.36 -17.98
N ARG A 190 -2.03 10.88 -18.26
CA ARG A 190 -0.84 11.28 -17.52
C ARG A 190 -0.35 12.63 -18.03
N HIS A 191 -0.37 13.66 -17.18
CA HIS A 191 0.06 15.03 -17.56
C HIS A 191 1.59 15.26 -17.47
N GLY A 192 2.39 14.22 -17.19
CA GLY A 192 3.86 14.27 -17.23
C GLY A 192 4.55 13.05 -16.60
N MET A 193 5.86 12.90 -16.79
CA MET A 193 6.63 11.74 -16.28
C MET A 193 6.71 11.64 -14.74
N GLN A 194 6.49 12.74 -14.00
CA GLN A 194 6.58 12.72 -12.53
C GLN A 194 5.25 12.47 -11.84
N ASP A 195 4.12 12.55 -12.55
CA ASP A 195 2.81 12.28 -11.95
C ASP A 195 2.63 10.77 -11.81
N LYS A 196 2.79 10.27 -10.58
CA LYS A 196 2.34 8.93 -10.23
C LYS A 196 0.81 8.90 -10.24
N ALA A 197 0.25 7.84 -10.81
CA ALA A 197 -1.19 7.66 -10.88
C ALA A 197 -1.82 7.74 -9.47
N PRO A 198 -2.73 8.71 -9.22
CA PRO A 198 -3.23 9.02 -7.88
C PRO A 198 -3.97 7.83 -7.25
N GLY A 199 -4.68 7.04 -8.06
CA GLY A 199 -5.34 5.81 -7.66
C GLY A 199 -4.37 4.76 -7.14
N VAL A 200 -3.34 4.43 -7.93
CA VAL A 200 -2.27 3.49 -7.52
C VAL A 200 -1.67 3.91 -6.17
N ARG A 201 -1.29 5.18 -6.03
CA ARG A 201 -0.70 5.70 -4.79
C ARG A 201 -1.67 5.59 -3.60
N LYS A 202 -2.95 5.89 -3.81
CA LYS A 202 -3.98 5.82 -2.77
C LYS A 202 -4.17 4.40 -2.24
N TYR A 203 -4.21 3.39 -3.11
CA TYR A 203 -4.58 2.02 -2.72
C TYR A 203 -3.41 1.09 -2.40
N PHE A 204 -2.21 1.40 -2.89
CA PHE A 204 -1.01 0.56 -2.71
C PHE A 204 0.15 1.33 -2.05
N GLY A 205 0.26 2.64 -2.24
CA GLY A 205 1.39 3.46 -1.80
C GLY A 205 1.26 4.10 -0.41
N SER A 206 0.53 3.49 0.52
CA SER A 206 0.23 4.08 1.85
C SER A 206 1.48 4.50 2.65
N LYS A 207 2.63 3.86 2.40
CA LYS A 207 3.91 4.14 3.07
C LYS A 207 5.00 4.58 2.08
N ASP A 208 4.69 4.77 0.80
CA ASP A 208 5.68 5.05 -0.25
C ASP A 208 6.50 6.30 0.08
N VAL A 209 5.82 7.37 0.52
CA VAL A 209 6.46 8.62 0.92
C VAL A 209 7.42 8.40 2.09
N LEU A 210 6.99 7.64 3.11
CA LEU A 210 7.80 7.38 4.30
C LEU A 210 9.06 6.59 3.93
N TYR A 211 8.91 5.49 3.19
CA TYR A 211 10.06 4.67 2.80
C TYR A 211 11.03 5.42 1.90
N ARG A 212 10.54 6.19 0.92
CA ARG A 212 11.40 7.02 0.06
C ARG A 212 12.16 8.07 0.85
N GLU A 213 11.53 8.69 1.85
CA GLU A 213 12.20 9.67 2.70
C GLU A 213 13.23 9.03 3.65
N ILE A 214 12.94 7.82 4.16
CA ILE A 214 13.91 7.01 4.92
C ILE A 214 15.13 6.68 4.05
N GLU A 215 14.91 6.23 2.81
CA GLU A 215 15.98 5.89 1.85
C GLU A 215 16.81 7.10 1.45
N ARG A 216 16.19 8.28 1.39
CA ARG A 216 16.88 9.54 1.07
C ARG A 216 17.87 9.97 2.16
N LYS A 217 17.55 9.72 3.43
CA LYS A 217 18.38 10.11 4.59
C LYS A 217 18.40 9.04 5.69
N PRO A 218 18.96 7.85 5.43
CA PRO A 218 18.82 6.71 6.33
C PRO A 218 19.44 6.96 7.71
N ALA A 219 20.65 7.53 7.75
CA ALA A 219 21.32 7.83 9.02
C ALA A 219 20.51 8.78 9.91
N PHE A 220 19.85 9.79 9.31
CA PHE A 220 18.99 10.71 10.05
C PHE A 220 17.79 9.98 10.65
N TRP A 221 17.04 9.23 9.84
CA TRP A 221 15.82 8.56 10.29
C TRP A 221 16.09 7.43 11.29
N VAL A 222 17.15 6.66 11.09
CA VAL A 222 17.59 5.63 12.05
C VAL A 222 17.96 6.26 13.39
N THR A 223 18.74 7.34 13.37
CA THR A 223 19.13 8.06 14.59
C THR A 223 17.92 8.67 15.28
N LEU A 224 17.01 9.29 14.51
CA LEU A 224 15.80 9.89 15.04
C LEU A 224 14.93 8.84 15.73
N ALA A 225 14.69 7.70 15.09
CA ALA A 225 13.89 6.61 15.65
C ALA A 225 14.53 6.03 16.93
N ASP A 226 15.86 5.83 16.95
CA ASP A 226 16.58 5.38 18.14
C ASP A 226 16.45 6.38 19.30
N LEU A 227 16.57 7.67 19.02
CA LEU A 227 16.38 8.72 20.03
C LEU A 227 14.94 8.74 20.55
N TYR A 228 13.92 8.68 19.69
CA TYR A 228 12.52 8.61 20.14
C TYR A 228 12.28 7.41 21.06
N LYS A 229 12.82 6.24 20.70
CA LYS A 229 12.73 5.03 21.54
C LYS A 229 13.44 5.19 22.88
N LYS A 230 14.65 5.73 22.91
CA LYS A 230 15.45 5.90 24.14
C LYS A 230 14.82 6.87 25.13
N PHE A 231 14.09 7.86 24.64
CA PHE A 231 13.39 8.84 25.46
C PHE A 231 11.91 8.49 25.67
N ASP A 232 11.50 7.25 25.39
CA ASP A 232 10.11 6.77 25.55
C ASP A 232 9.06 7.71 24.93
N TYR A 233 9.36 8.23 23.74
CA TYR A 233 8.52 9.19 23.03
C TYR A 233 8.16 10.45 23.82
N GLN A 234 9.01 10.85 24.78
CA GLN A 234 8.93 12.13 25.51
C GLN A 234 9.85 13.16 24.85
N ARG A 235 9.66 13.40 23.54
CA ARG A 235 10.50 14.32 22.73
C ARG A 235 9.66 15.16 21.77
N VAL A 236 9.66 16.46 21.95
CA VAL A 236 8.97 17.36 21.02
C VAL A 236 9.70 17.43 19.67
N ASN A 237 8.95 17.28 18.57
CA ASN A 237 9.47 17.51 17.22
C ASN A 237 9.25 18.98 16.83
N LEU A 238 10.34 19.72 16.60
CA LEU A 238 10.30 21.14 16.27
C LEU A 238 11.05 21.42 14.98
N ASP A 239 10.48 22.23 14.10
CA ASP A 239 11.25 22.80 13.00
C ASP A 239 12.21 23.91 13.49
N LYS A 240 13.08 24.38 12.59
CA LYS A 240 14.09 25.38 12.90
C LYS A 240 13.50 26.73 13.29
N ASP A 241 12.46 27.18 12.59
CA ASP A 241 11.81 28.48 12.81
C ASP A 241 11.14 28.48 14.20
N PHE A 242 10.51 27.36 14.56
CA PHE A 242 9.89 27.14 15.86
C PHE A 242 10.92 27.14 16.98
N PHE A 243 12.03 26.40 16.81
CA PHE A 243 13.11 26.38 17.79
C PHE A 243 13.76 27.76 17.97
N GLU A 244 14.00 28.49 16.88
CA GLU A 244 14.55 29.85 16.92
C GLU A 244 13.63 30.81 17.68
N ALA A 245 12.32 30.76 17.43
CA ALA A 245 11.35 31.58 18.15
C ALA A 245 11.37 31.31 19.66
N LEU A 246 11.39 30.03 20.06
CA LEU A 246 11.48 29.65 21.48
C LEU A 246 12.75 30.18 22.15
N VAL A 247 13.92 30.00 21.52
CA VAL A 247 15.21 30.46 22.05
C VAL A 247 15.27 31.99 22.12
N ALA A 248 14.64 32.68 21.17
CA ALA A 248 14.52 34.14 21.17
C ALA A 248 13.50 34.68 22.19
N GLY A 249 12.82 33.81 22.95
CA GLY A 249 11.77 34.19 23.90
C GLY A 249 10.48 34.67 23.23
N LYS A 250 10.33 34.45 21.92
CA LYS A 250 9.14 34.77 21.14
C LYS A 250 8.14 33.61 21.20
N LEU A 251 6.87 33.91 20.97
CA LEU A 251 5.85 32.89 20.80
C LEU A 251 5.99 32.28 19.39
N PRO A 252 6.19 30.95 19.26
CA PRO A 252 6.26 30.32 17.96
C PRO A 252 4.92 30.36 17.22
N ASP A 253 4.99 30.47 15.89
CA ASP A 253 3.83 30.42 15.02
C ASP A 253 3.65 29.01 14.45
N MET A 254 2.46 28.43 14.64
CA MET A 254 2.10 27.10 14.15
C MET A 254 1.24 27.13 12.88
N THR A 255 0.76 28.30 12.47
CA THR A 255 -0.22 28.45 11.37
C THR A 255 0.28 27.79 10.08
N LYS A 256 1.56 27.97 9.76
CA LYS A 256 2.25 27.39 8.59
C LYS A 256 2.07 25.87 8.47
N TYR A 257 2.09 25.12 9.57
CA TYR A 257 1.90 23.65 9.51
C TYR A 257 0.49 23.28 9.03
N PHE A 258 -0.51 24.05 9.44
CA PHE A 258 -1.91 23.83 9.09
C PHE A 258 -2.16 24.23 7.63
N GLU A 259 -1.62 25.36 7.20
CA GLU A 259 -1.74 25.82 5.82
C GLU A 259 -1.05 24.89 4.82
N ILE A 260 0.18 24.42 5.13
CA ILE A 260 0.90 23.43 4.30
C ILE A 260 0.09 22.14 4.19
N LYS A 261 -0.50 21.68 5.31
CA LYS A 261 -1.23 20.41 5.33
C LYS A 261 -2.59 20.51 4.64
N ALA A 262 -3.28 21.66 4.75
CA ALA A 262 -4.57 21.90 4.12
C ALA A 262 -4.46 22.37 2.65
N GLY A 263 -3.29 22.87 2.24
CA GLY A 263 -3.07 23.42 0.90
C GLY A 263 -3.80 24.74 0.63
N ARG A 264 -4.24 25.42 1.69
CA ARG A 264 -5.04 26.65 1.65
C ARG A 264 -4.80 27.49 2.91
N SER A 265 -5.19 28.76 2.91
CA SER A 265 -4.93 29.61 4.07
C SER A 265 -5.82 29.24 5.25
N LEU A 266 -5.33 29.50 6.46
CA LEU A 266 -5.98 29.06 7.70
C LEU A 266 -7.42 29.59 7.88
N HIS A 267 -7.68 30.82 7.42
CA HIS A 267 -9.01 31.44 7.48
C HIS A 267 -10.03 30.81 6.52
N GLU A 268 -9.58 30.04 5.54
CA GLU A 268 -10.43 29.28 4.61
C GLU A 268 -10.77 27.89 5.14
N ILE A 269 -10.20 27.49 6.29
CA ILE A 269 -10.41 26.16 6.88
C ILE A 269 -11.60 26.22 7.85
N PRO A 270 -12.71 25.52 7.55
CA PRO A 270 -13.86 25.47 8.45
C PRO A 270 -13.49 24.71 9.73
N LEU A 271 -14.15 25.06 10.85
CA LEU A 271 -13.86 24.46 12.16
C LEU A 271 -13.95 22.93 12.15
N SER A 272 -14.95 22.38 11.45
CA SER A 272 -15.14 20.93 11.31
C SER A 272 -13.95 20.19 10.67
N GLU A 273 -13.16 20.88 9.85
CA GLU A 273 -11.93 20.36 9.26
C GLU A 273 -10.69 20.72 10.10
N LEU A 274 -10.70 21.90 10.72
CA LEU A 274 -9.59 22.39 11.54
C LEU A 274 -9.41 21.55 12.80
N LEU A 275 -10.49 21.10 13.47
CA LEU A 275 -10.37 20.32 14.71
C LEU A 275 -9.69 18.95 14.49
N PRO A 276 -10.10 18.11 13.51
CA PRO A 276 -9.37 16.88 13.20
C PRO A 276 -7.92 17.13 12.79
N LEU A 277 -7.67 18.19 12.01
CA LEU A 277 -6.33 18.57 11.59
C LEU A 277 -5.45 18.98 12.79
N PHE A 278 -6.03 19.72 13.73
CA PHE A 278 -5.38 20.10 14.99
C PHE A 278 -4.98 18.88 15.81
N LYS A 279 -5.91 17.96 16.04
CA LYS A 279 -5.60 16.70 16.73
C LYS A 279 -4.46 15.97 16.03
N TYR A 280 -4.53 15.84 14.70
CA TYR A 280 -3.51 15.14 13.92
C TYR A 280 -2.11 15.78 14.07
N LEU A 281 -1.99 17.09 13.87
CA LEU A 281 -0.70 17.78 13.87
C LEU A 281 -0.12 17.95 15.27
N VAL A 282 -0.94 18.35 16.25
CA VAL A 282 -0.46 18.65 17.61
C VAL A 282 -0.07 17.37 18.34
N VAL A 283 -0.82 16.27 18.18
CA VAL A 283 -0.42 14.97 18.75
C VAL A 283 0.84 14.44 18.04
N ALA A 284 0.94 14.57 16.71
CA ALA A 284 2.14 14.14 15.98
C ALA A 284 3.41 14.93 16.37
N SER A 285 3.27 16.20 16.77
CA SER A 285 4.38 17.01 17.28
C SER A 285 4.86 16.62 18.69
N GLN A 286 4.05 15.84 19.41
CA GLN A 286 4.24 15.51 20.84
C GLN A 286 4.25 16.73 21.75
N LEU A 287 3.70 17.87 21.31
CA LEU A 287 3.50 19.03 22.17
C LEU A 287 2.49 18.73 23.29
N VAL A 288 1.56 17.83 23.07
CA VAL A 288 0.51 17.43 24.03
C VAL A 288 0.33 15.92 24.00
N SER A 289 -0.18 15.33 25.07
CA SER A 289 -0.33 13.89 25.21
C SER A 289 -1.51 13.35 24.40
N ASP A 290 -2.63 14.08 24.38
CA ASP A 290 -3.82 13.70 23.61
C ASP A 290 -4.72 14.91 23.35
N VAL A 291 -5.56 14.79 22.32
CA VAL A 291 -6.63 15.74 22.00
C VAL A 291 -7.93 14.97 21.78
N GLU A 292 -8.93 15.25 22.60
CA GLU A 292 -10.29 14.74 22.42
C GLU A 292 -11.14 15.82 21.74
N ILE A 293 -11.90 15.43 20.71
CA ILE A 293 -12.80 16.32 19.97
C ILE A 293 -14.23 15.89 20.26
N TYR A 294 -15.05 16.83 20.71
CA TYR A 294 -16.49 16.68 20.81
C TYR A 294 -17.11 17.58 19.75
N ALA A 295 -17.77 16.96 18.78
CA ALA A 295 -18.40 17.64 17.65
C ALA A 295 -19.87 17.24 17.55
N GLU A 296 -20.66 17.66 18.53
CA GLU A 296 -22.12 17.73 18.37
C GLU A 296 -22.46 19.07 17.72
N LYS A 297 -23.42 19.09 16.77
CA LYS A 297 -23.78 20.32 16.05
C LYS A 297 -24.12 21.45 17.03
N GLY A 298 -23.32 22.52 17.02
CA GLY A 298 -23.51 23.70 17.90
C GLY A 298 -22.98 23.53 19.32
N LYS A 299 -22.26 22.44 19.59
CA LYS A 299 -21.51 22.18 20.83
C LYS A 299 -20.14 21.58 20.51
N GLU A 300 -19.36 22.30 19.72
CA GLU A 300 -18.01 21.91 19.39
C GLU A 300 -17.04 22.27 20.53
N CYS A 301 -16.36 21.29 21.11
CA CYS A 301 -15.29 21.53 22.06
C CYS A 301 -14.10 20.60 21.84
N ILE A 302 -12.91 21.08 22.19
CA ILE A 302 -11.71 20.24 22.25
C ILE A 302 -11.12 20.25 23.65
N LYS A 303 -10.69 19.06 24.08
CA LYS A 303 -9.98 18.86 25.34
C LYS A 303 -8.58 18.39 25.03
N ILE A 304 -7.60 19.16 25.47
CA ILE A 304 -6.18 18.94 25.22
C ILE A 304 -5.55 18.51 26.53
N ARG A 305 -5.01 17.29 26.56
CA ARG A 305 -4.31 16.73 27.71
C ARG A 305 -2.81 16.95 27.56
N HIS A 306 -2.15 17.44 28.60
CA HIS A 306 -0.71 17.66 28.60
C HIS A 306 -0.03 17.15 29.88
N GLU A 307 1.28 16.96 29.83
CA GLU A 307 2.06 16.45 30.97
C GLU A 307 2.91 17.53 31.68
N TYR A 308 2.89 18.77 31.18
CA TYR A 308 3.64 19.88 31.78
C TYR A 308 3.15 20.22 33.18
N SER A 309 4.12 20.52 34.06
CA SER A 309 3.88 20.98 35.44
C SER A 309 4.14 22.48 35.62
N ASP A 310 4.83 23.12 34.67
CA ASP A 310 5.14 24.55 34.69
C ASP A 310 3.96 25.35 34.09
N GLU A 311 3.37 26.24 34.90
CA GLU A 311 2.23 27.05 34.49
C GLU A 311 2.56 28.02 33.35
N GLY A 312 3.80 28.52 33.29
CA GLY A 312 4.26 29.39 32.21
C GLY A 312 4.30 28.66 30.86
N VAL A 313 4.65 27.37 30.85
CA VAL A 313 4.57 26.52 29.65
C VAL A 313 3.11 26.32 29.24
N VAL A 314 2.22 26.04 30.19
CA VAL A 314 0.78 25.86 29.93
C VAL A 314 0.17 27.13 29.35
N LEU A 315 0.49 28.30 29.90
CA LEU A 315 0.03 29.60 29.39
C LEU A 315 0.53 29.87 27.96
N LYS A 316 1.79 29.54 27.66
CA LYS A 316 2.32 29.66 26.29
C LYS A 316 1.65 28.71 25.31
N LEU A 317 1.34 27.48 25.73
CA LEU A 317 0.58 26.53 24.90
C LEU A 317 -0.83 27.05 24.61
N ILE A 318 -1.53 27.55 25.64
CA ILE A 318 -2.84 28.18 25.49
C ILE A 318 -2.75 29.32 24.49
N GLN A 319 -1.78 30.23 24.66
CA GLN A 319 -1.62 31.38 23.77
C GLN A 319 -1.32 30.96 22.32
N MET A 320 -0.46 29.97 22.12
CA MET A 320 -0.12 29.45 20.80
C MET A 320 -1.32 28.81 20.10
N PHE A 321 -2.12 28.01 20.82
CA PHE A 321 -3.33 27.39 20.27
C PHE A 321 -4.45 28.42 20.06
N SER A 322 -4.60 29.40 20.95
CA SER A 322 -5.53 30.52 20.77
C SER A 322 -5.20 31.30 19.49
N ASN A 323 -3.94 31.69 19.29
CA ASN A 323 -3.51 32.39 18.09
C ASN A 323 -3.84 31.63 16.80
N LEU A 324 -3.71 30.30 16.83
CA LEU A 324 -4.09 29.46 15.70
C LEU A 324 -5.60 29.54 15.42
N PHE A 325 -6.45 29.37 16.42
CA PHE A 325 -7.90 29.41 16.21
C PHE A 325 -8.39 30.82 15.84
N GLU A 326 -7.81 31.86 16.43
CA GLU A 326 -8.08 33.26 16.09
C GLU A 326 -7.67 33.61 14.65
N ALA A 327 -6.51 33.12 14.20
CA ALA A 327 -6.07 33.28 12.81
C ALA A 327 -6.97 32.55 11.81
N GLY A 328 -7.65 31.48 12.24
CA GLY A 328 -8.74 30.84 11.50
C GLY A 328 -10.09 31.56 11.58
N LEU A 329 -10.19 32.70 12.27
CA LEU A 329 -11.41 33.47 12.55
C LEU A 329 -12.46 32.71 13.37
N HIS A 330 -12.04 31.74 14.17
CA HIS A 330 -12.94 30.96 15.04
C HIS A 330 -13.08 31.62 16.41
N LYS A 331 -14.32 31.76 16.89
CA LYS A 331 -14.62 32.27 18.23
C LYS A 331 -14.66 31.12 19.22
N PHE A 332 -14.06 31.31 20.39
CA PHE A 332 -14.01 30.31 21.44
C PHE A 332 -13.88 30.96 22.82
N SER A 333 -14.13 30.16 23.85
CA SER A 333 -13.66 30.40 25.21
C SER A 333 -12.62 29.34 25.57
N VAL A 334 -11.65 29.71 26.40
CA VAL A 334 -10.62 28.79 26.88
C VAL A 334 -10.63 28.72 28.40
N SER A 335 -10.53 27.51 28.92
CA SER A 335 -10.30 27.25 30.34
C SER A 335 -9.21 26.22 30.52
N SER A 336 -8.48 26.31 31.63
CA SER A 336 -7.44 25.34 31.99
C SER A 336 -7.64 24.89 33.43
N VAL A 337 -7.61 23.58 33.63
CA VAL A 337 -7.73 22.95 34.94
C VAL A 337 -6.70 21.82 35.02
N SER A 338 -5.71 22.00 35.88
CA SER A 338 -4.63 21.02 36.07
C SER A 338 -3.94 20.67 34.73
N LYS A 339 -3.97 19.41 34.33
CA LYS A 339 -3.34 18.88 33.11
C LYS A 339 -4.23 18.93 31.86
N LEU A 340 -5.29 19.76 31.90
CA LEU A 340 -6.29 19.84 30.86
C LEU A 340 -6.52 21.28 30.42
N ILE A 341 -6.50 21.50 29.12
CA ILE A 341 -6.90 22.74 28.45
C ILE A 341 -8.17 22.44 27.65
N ILE A 342 -9.18 23.29 27.77
CA ILE A 342 -10.47 23.13 27.10
C ILE A 342 -10.73 24.37 26.26
N PHE A 343 -10.88 24.19 24.95
CA PHE A 343 -11.41 25.21 24.05
C PHE A 343 -12.86 24.86 23.73
N ASP A 344 -13.76 25.76 24.05
CA ASP A 344 -15.19 25.64 23.79
C ASP A 344 -15.58 26.63 22.69
N PHE A 345 -16.04 26.10 21.55
CA PHE A 345 -16.49 26.86 20.38
C PHE A 345 -18.01 27.01 20.34
N SER A 346 -18.72 26.45 21.34
CA SER A 346 -20.14 26.72 21.55
C SER A 346 -20.28 28.21 21.85
N LEU A 347 -20.74 29.00 20.88
CA LEU A 347 -21.02 30.41 21.12
C LEU A 347 -22.06 30.51 22.24
N PRO A 348 -21.81 31.28 23.32
CA PRO A 348 -22.93 31.82 24.07
C PRO A 348 -23.69 32.74 23.10
N ASP A 349 -25.01 32.59 23.02
CA ASP A 349 -25.88 33.64 22.49
C ASP A 349 -25.58 34.91 23.30
N THR A 350 -24.69 35.77 22.80
CA THR A 350 -24.43 37.06 23.43
C THR A 350 -25.60 37.98 23.14
N SER A 351 -26.65 37.86 23.96
CA SER A 351 -27.09 39.05 24.67
C SER A 351 -26.21 39.21 25.91
N ILE A 352 -25.59 40.39 26.00
CA ILE A 352 -24.92 40.95 27.18
C ILE A 352 -23.42 40.67 27.29
N ARG A 353 -22.68 41.76 27.08
CA ARG A 353 -21.29 41.99 27.50
C ARG A 353 -21.12 41.49 28.93
N ASP A 354 -20.05 40.76 29.22
CA ASP A 354 -19.36 40.98 30.47
C ASP A 354 -17.88 40.63 30.41
N ALA A 355 -17.15 41.43 31.16
CA ALA A 355 -15.72 41.59 31.15
C ALA A 355 -14.96 40.33 31.61
N VAL A 356 -13.73 40.25 31.11
CA VAL A 356 -12.61 39.52 31.71
C VAL A 356 -12.66 39.62 33.24
N LYS A 357 -12.88 38.49 33.91
CA LYS A 357 -12.54 38.30 35.32
C LYS A 357 -11.31 37.41 35.39
N VAL A 358 -10.15 38.06 35.45
CA VAL A 358 -8.99 37.51 36.15
C VAL A 358 -9.34 37.55 37.63
N SER A 359 -9.37 36.41 38.30
CA SER A 359 -9.43 36.36 39.76
C SER A 359 -8.04 36.72 40.29
N PRO A 360 -7.88 37.83 41.03
CA PRO A 360 -6.67 38.07 41.80
C PRO A 360 -6.85 37.46 43.20
N GLY A 361 -5.78 36.87 43.73
CA GLY A 361 -5.60 36.71 45.17
C GLY A 361 -5.36 35.27 45.62
N LEU A 362 -4.10 34.98 45.90
CA LEU A 362 -3.65 34.88 47.29
C LEU A 362 -2.12 35.09 47.34
N ASP A 363 -1.74 36.32 47.66
CA ASP A 363 -0.45 36.61 48.29
C ASP A 363 -0.49 36.06 49.72
N PHE A 364 0.46 35.18 50.06
CA PHE A 364 1.38 35.25 51.21
C PHE A 364 2.54 34.27 51.01
#